data_AF-A0A441V759-F1
#
_entry.id   AF-A0A441V759-F1
#
_cell.length_a   1.000
_cell.length_b   1.000
_cell.length_c   1.000
_cell.angle_alpha   90.00
_cell.angle_beta   90.00
_cell.angle_gamma   90.00
#
_symmetry.space_group_name_H-M   'P 1'
#
loop_
_entity.id
_entity.type
_entity.pdbx_description
1 polymer ?
#
loop_
_entity_poly.entity_id
_entity_poly.type
_entity_poly.pdbx_seq_one_letter_code
_entity_poly.pdbx_strand_id
1 'polypeptide(L)' 'AWSKQSNEGRAYLGLKLDDPSFTAPIYANLFDDEEGEGYSLIWSRPTRRNGD' A
#
# COMPACT_ATOMS: atom_id res chain seq x y z
N ALA A 1 8.36 7.15 3.55
CA ALA A 1 7.15 7.26 2.71
C ALA A 1 7.47 8.11 1.49
N TRP A 2 6.85 7.85 0.34
CA TRP A 2 7.06 8.61 -0.89
C TRP A 2 5.74 9.22 -1.37
N SER A 3 5.68 10.55 -1.50
CA SER A 3 4.51 11.23 -2.02
C SER A 3 4.33 10.94 -3.50
N LYS A 4 3.10 10.58 -3.90
CA LYS A 4 2.72 10.24 -5.26
C LYS A 4 1.34 10.78 -5.58
N GLN A 5 1.02 10.83 -6.87
CA GLN A 5 -0.29 11.22 -7.38
C GLN A 5 -0.83 10.10 -8.28
N SER A 6 -2.11 9.76 -8.12
CA SER A 6 -2.76 8.73 -8.94
C SER A 6 -3.05 9.29 -10.33
N ASN A 7 -3.39 8.41 -11.27
CA ASN A 7 -3.77 8.83 -12.62
C ASN A 7 -5.07 9.67 -12.63
N GLU A 8 -5.88 9.55 -11.58
CA GLU A 8 -7.10 10.32 -11.36
C GLU A 8 -6.84 11.61 -10.58
N GLY A 9 -5.56 11.95 -10.35
CA GLY A 9 -5.16 13.19 -9.69
C GLY A 9 -5.16 13.16 -8.16
N ARG A 10 -5.50 12.03 -7.53
CA ARG A 10 -5.56 11.90 -6.05
C ARG A 10 -4.17 11.73 -5.45
N ALA A 11 -3.88 12.49 -4.39
CA ALA A 11 -2.61 12.35 -3.67
C ALA A 11 -2.60 11.08 -2.81
N TYR A 12 -1.44 10.42 -2.72
CA TYR A 12 -1.24 9.26 -1.84
C TYR A 12 0.22 9.11 -1.43
N LEU A 13 0.46 8.31 -0.39
CA LEU A 13 1.80 7.94 0.06
C LEU A 13 2.09 6.49 -0.31
N GLY A 14 3.18 6.28 -1.05
CA GLY A 14 3.79 4.96 -1.18
C GLY A 14 4.57 4.58 0.08
N LEU A 15 4.42 3.33 0.51
CA LEU A 15 5.06 2.76 1.70
C LEU A 15 5.71 1.42 1.36
N LYS A 16 6.83 1.13 2.04
CA LYS A 16 7.42 -0.20 2.13
C LYS A 16 7.39 -0.60 3.60
N LEU A 17 6.61 -1.61 3.94
CA LEU A 17 6.50 -2.18 5.28
C LEU A 17 7.42 -3.39 5.33
N ASP A 18 8.52 -3.24 6.05
CA ASP A 18 9.60 -4.22 6.14
C ASP A 18 9.71 -4.66 7.60
N ASP A 19 8.80 -5.53 8.01
CA ASP A 19 8.70 -6.07 9.37
C ASP A 19 8.94 -7.59 9.36
N PRO A 20 9.72 -8.15 10.30
CA PRO A 20 9.99 -9.59 10.38
C PRO A 20 8.74 -10.47 10.53
N SER A 21 7.60 -9.89 10.93
CA SER A 21 6.31 -10.60 11.02
C SER A 21 5.71 -10.91 9.65
N PHE A 22 6.20 -10.29 8.56
CA PHE A 22 5.78 -10.57 7.20
C PHE A 22 6.72 -11.56 6.51
N THR A 23 6.17 -12.42 5.64
CA THR A 23 6.98 -13.38 4.87
C THR A 23 7.87 -12.71 3.82
N ALA A 24 7.55 -11.48 3.43
CA ALA A 24 8.33 -10.62 2.54
C ALA A 24 7.92 -9.15 2.76
N PRO A 25 8.76 -8.17 2.38
CA PRO A 25 8.39 -6.77 2.50
C PRO A 25 7.14 -6.44 1.67
N ILE A 26 6.24 -5.64 2.24
CA ILE A 26 4.98 -5.25 1.60
C ILE A 26 5.13 -3.84 1.03
N TYR A 27 4.75 -3.68 -0.24
CA TYR A 27 4.56 -2.35 -0.83
C TYR A 27 3.08 -1.99 -0.75
N ALA A 28 2.80 -0.80 -0.23
CA ALA A 28 1.44 -0.33 0.02
C ALA A 28 1.27 1.13 -0.41
N ASN A 29 0.03 1.52 -0.67
CA ASN A 29 -0.37 2.90 -0.94
C ASN A 29 -1.37 3.35 0.13
N LEU A 30 -1.07 4.48 0.77
CA LEU A 30 -1.90 5.10 1.81
C LEU A 30 -2.61 6.32 1.22
N PHE A 31 -3.93 6.33 1.30
CA PHE A 31 -4.80 7.43 0.87
C PHE A 31 -5.41 8.09 2.10
N ASP A 32 -5.60 9.40 2.08
CA ASP A 32 -6.47 10.04 3.07
C ASP A 32 -7.92 9.69 2.77
N ASP A 33 -8.71 9.56 3.81
CA ASP A 33 -10.16 9.49 3.67
C ASP A 33 -10.68 10.93 3.52
N GLU A 34 -11.48 11.20 2.49
CA GLU A 34 -11.95 12.56 2.17
C GLU A 34 -12.88 13.12 3.27
N GLU A 35 -13.44 12.25 4.11
CA GLU A 35 -14.23 12.63 5.29
C GLU A 35 -13.36 12.97 6.53
N GLY A 36 -12.04 12.80 6.43
CA GLY A 36 -11.06 13.22 7.45
C GLY A 36 -10.94 12.31 8.68
N GLU A 37 -11.68 11.20 8.73
CA GLU A 37 -11.70 10.31 9.89
C GLU A 37 -10.64 9.18 9.85
N GLY A 38 -9.84 9.10 8.77
CA GLY A 38 -8.82 8.06 8.70
C GLY A 38 -7.98 8.04 7.43
N TYR A 39 -7.30 6.90 7.26
CA TYR A 39 -6.51 6.61 6.08
C TYR A 39 -6.80 5.21 5.57
N SER A 40 -6.90 5.06 4.26
CA SER A 40 -7.06 3.78 3.60
C SER A 40 -5.70 3.25 3.14
N LEU A 41 -5.30 2.08 3.65
CA LEU A 41 -4.07 1.41 3.26
C LEU A 41 -4.36 0.25 2.30
N ILE A 42 -3.91 0.39 1.05
CA ILE A 42 -4.11 -0.59 -0.01
C ILE A 42 -2.79 -1.30 -0.28
N TRP A 43 -2.76 -2.62 -0.12
CA TRP A 43 -1.65 -3.50 -0.49
C TRP A 43 -2.16 -4.73 -1.23
N SER A 44 -1.27 -5.45 -1.91
CA SER A 44 -1.58 -6.77 -2.48
C SER A 44 -0.62 -7.81 -1.92
N ARG A 45 -1.17 -8.95 -1.52
CA ARG A 45 -0.36 -10.12 -1.17
C ARG A 45 0.12 -10.80 -2.46
N PRO A 46 1.39 -11.21 -2.55
CA PRO A 46 1.81 -12.06 -3.66
C PRO A 46 0.95 -13.33 -3.67
N THR A 47 0.32 -13.62 -4.81
CA THR A 47 -0.41 -14.89 -4.95
C THR A 47 0.65 -15.97 -4.93
N ARG A 48 0.45 -17.03 -4.11
CA ARG A 48 1.28 -18.22 -4.27
C ARG A 48 0.97 -18.73 -5.67
N ARG A 49 1.88 -18.52 -6.62
CA ARG A 49 1.88 -19.33 -7.83
C ARG A 49 2.20 -20.73 -7.31
N ASN A 50 1.16 -21.51 -7.04
CA ASN A 50 1.28 -22.94 -6.81
C ASN A 50 1.72 -23.52 -8.16
N GLY A 51 3.01 -23.39 -8.45
CA GLY A 51 3.69 -24.08 -9.53
C GLY A 51 4.38 -25.27 -8.90
N ASP A 52 3.93 -26.44 -9.34
CA ASP A 52 4.68 -27.71 -9.48
C ASP A 52 6.09 -27.77 -8.84
#